data_AF-A0A5D4MD33-F1
#
_entry.id   AF-A0A5D4MD33-F1
#
_cell.length_a   1.000
_cell.length_b   1.000
_cell.length_c   1.000
_cell.angle_alpha   90.00
_cell.angle_beta   90.00
_cell.angle_gamma   90.00
#
_symmetry.space_group_name_H-M   'P 1'
#
loop_
_entity.id
_entity.type
_entity.pdbx_description
1 polymer ?
#
loop_
_entity_poly.entity_id
_entity_poly.type
_entity_poly.pdbx_seq_one_letter_code
_entity_poly.pdbx_strand_id
1 'polypeptide(L)'
;MNTKNFIVGDWVKAKSFEGEIVIGYIESVNDASKSVKIKAVQAEQDGVAGSSIETKIHSVSALPESLRKTKADIIDLIDLALLTHDKEWFEQLSADLHGFESGAVSEEDIGKQLSAHSRLNFPHVN
;
A
#
# COMPACT_ATOMS: atom_id res chain seq x y z
N MET A 1 5.56 15.78 -12.35
CA MET A 1 4.41 15.12 -13.00
C MET A 1 4.66 13.63 -12.89
N ASN A 2 3.78 12.89 -12.20
CA ASN A 2 4.01 11.47 -11.93
C ASN A 2 3.52 10.65 -13.14
N THR A 3 4.40 10.47 -14.13
CA THR A 3 4.15 9.70 -15.36
C THR A 3 4.30 8.22 -15.06
N LYS A 4 3.37 7.64 -14.28
CA LYS A 4 3.25 6.18 -14.22
C LYS A 4 2.53 5.74 -15.48
N ASN A 5 3.24 5.01 -16.35
CA ASN A 5 2.65 4.46 -17.57
C ASN A 5 1.82 3.25 -17.16
N PHE A 6 0.53 3.31 -17.41
CA PHE A 6 -0.41 2.26 -17.06
C PHE A 6 -0.34 1.14 -18.10
N ILE A 7 -0.23 -0.12 -17.67
CA ILE A 7 -0.25 -1.28 -18.57
C ILE A 7 -1.50 -2.13 -18.36
N VAL A 8 -1.84 -2.94 -19.36
CA VAL A 8 -2.94 -3.92 -19.24
C VAL A 8 -2.63 -4.89 -18.10
N GLY A 9 -3.60 -5.08 -17.21
CA GLY A 9 -3.48 -5.89 -16.00
C GLY A 9 -3.12 -5.12 -14.73
N ASP A 10 -2.72 -3.85 -14.83
CA ASP A 10 -2.44 -3.03 -13.63
C ASP A 10 -3.70 -2.80 -12.81
N TRP A 11 -3.57 -2.95 -11.49
CA TRP A 11 -4.60 -2.59 -10.52
C TRP A 11 -4.62 -1.08 -10.29
N VAL A 12 -5.78 -0.49 -10.53
CA VAL A 12 -5.96 0.95 -10.47
C VAL A 12 -7.25 1.32 -9.75
N LYS A 13 -7.21 2.50 -9.15
CA LYS A 13 -8.36 3.20 -8.61
C LYS A 13 -8.74 4.30 -9.59
N ALA A 14 -9.94 4.24 -10.14
CA ALA A 14 -10.45 5.22 -11.08
C ALA A 14 -11.61 5.99 -10.49
N LYS A 15 -11.75 7.24 -10.92
CA LYS A 15 -12.95 8.04 -10.70
C LYS A 15 -13.82 8.02 -11.96
N SER A 16 -15.07 7.61 -11.80
CA SER A 16 -16.10 7.66 -12.85
C SER A 16 -16.48 9.11 -13.18
N PHE A 17 -17.21 9.32 -14.27
CA PHE A 17 -17.71 10.63 -14.67
C PHE A 17 -18.71 11.21 -13.65
N GLU A 18 -19.54 10.36 -13.05
CA GLU A 18 -20.44 10.70 -11.93
C GLU A 18 -19.69 11.06 -10.63
N GLY A 19 -18.38 10.81 -10.58
CA GLY A 19 -17.54 11.05 -9.42
C GLY A 19 -17.37 9.85 -8.49
N GLU A 20 -17.94 8.70 -8.85
CA GLU A 20 -17.82 7.45 -8.10
C GLU A 20 -16.42 6.89 -8.12
N ILE A 21 -16.03 6.26 -7.01
CA ILE A 21 -14.77 5.55 -6.89
C ILE A 21 -14.94 4.10 -7.31
N VAL A 22 -14.07 3.66 -8.21
CA VAL A 22 -14.08 2.31 -8.77
C VAL A 22 -12.69 1.72 -8.66
N ILE A 23 -12.60 0.47 -8.20
CA ILE A 23 -11.36 -0.31 -8.08
C ILE A 23 -11.44 -1.44 -9.09
N GLY A 24 -10.41 -1.56 -9.91
CA GLY A 24 -10.38 -2.56 -10.97
C GLY A 24 -9.00 -2.72 -11.60
N TYR A 25 -8.97 -3.48 -12.68
CA TYR A 25 -7.75 -3.69 -13.47
C TYR A 25 -7.94 -3.16 -14.89
N ILE A 26 -6.83 -2.76 -15.52
CA ILE A 26 -6.85 -2.19 -16.87
C ILE A 26 -7.02 -3.29 -17.90
N GLU A 27 -8.07 -3.18 -18.73
CA GLU A 27 -8.29 -4.07 -19.88
C GLU A 27 -7.61 -3.56 -21.15
N SER A 28 -7.63 -2.24 -21.38
CA SER A 28 -6.98 -1.63 -22.53
C SER A 28 -6.64 -0.18 -22.28
N VAL A 29 -5.50 0.27 -22.81
CA VAL A 29 -5.09 1.68 -22.81
C VAL A 29 -5.18 2.21 -24.24
N ASN A 30 -5.79 3.38 -24.41
CA ASN A 30 -5.86 4.05 -25.69
C ASN A 30 -5.11 5.39 -25.60
N ASP A 31 -3.85 5.38 -26.05
CA ASP A 31 -2.98 6.56 -26.05
C ASP A 31 -3.49 7.69 -26.96
N ALA A 32 -4.15 7.34 -28.06
CA ALA A 32 -4.66 8.32 -29.03
C ALA A 32 -5.79 9.17 -28.44
N SER A 33 -6.68 8.57 -27.65
CA SER A 33 -7.78 9.28 -26.99
C SER A 33 -7.50 9.63 -25.52
N LYS A 34 -6.32 9.28 -25.01
CA LYS A 34 -5.91 9.42 -23.60
C LYS A 34 -6.94 8.83 -22.62
N SER A 35 -7.50 7.69 -22.98
CA SER A 35 -8.52 6.97 -22.20
C SER A 35 -8.03 5.57 -21.81
N VAL A 36 -8.60 5.05 -20.74
CA VAL A 36 -8.33 3.70 -20.22
C VAL A 36 -9.65 2.99 -20.00
N LYS A 37 -9.72 1.75 -20.49
CA LYS A 37 -10.79 0.83 -20.15
C LYS A 37 -10.37 -0.01 -18.95
N ILE A 38 -11.21 0.01 -17.93
CA ILE A 38 -10.96 -0.62 -16.64
C ILE A 38 -12.13 -1.55 -16.35
N LYS A 39 -11.83 -2.79 -15.96
CA LYS A 39 -12.83 -3.72 -15.48
C LYS A 39 -13.02 -3.53 -13.98
N ALA A 40 -14.19 -3.03 -13.60
CA ALA A 40 -14.52 -2.78 -12.21
C ALA A 40 -14.67 -4.12 -11.47
N VAL A 41 -13.87 -4.30 -10.42
CA VAL A 41 -13.99 -5.43 -9.50
C VAL A 41 -14.80 -5.01 -8.27
N GLN A 42 -14.59 -3.79 -7.81
CA GLN A 42 -15.32 -3.19 -6.69
C GLN A 42 -15.69 -1.74 -7.03
N ALA A 43 -16.90 -1.32 -6.68
CA ALA A 43 -17.40 0.01 -6.91
C ALA A 43 -18.10 0.52 -5.65
N GLU A 44 -18.06 1.84 -5.43
CA GLU A 44 -18.77 2.48 -4.32
C GLU A 44 -20.30 2.43 -4.50
N GLN A 45 -20.77 2.42 -5.75
CA GLN A 45 -22.19 2.22 -6.07
C GLN A 45 -22.44 0.78 -6.52
N ASP A 46 -23.37 0.12 -5.84
CA ASP A 46 -23.85 -1.23 -6.19
C ASP A 46 -24.53 -1.19 -7.57
N GLY A 47 -23.80 -1.63 -8.60
CA GLY A 47 -24.27 -1.66 -9.99
C GLY A 47 -23.16 -1.55 -11.03
N VAL A 48 -22.01 -0.98 -10.65
CA VAL A 48 -20.86 -0.81 -11.56
C VAL A 48 -19.86 -1.97 -11.42
N ALA A 49 -19.87 -2.69 -10.30
CA ALA A 49 -19.02 -3.87 -10.09
C ALA A 49 -19.31 -4.96 -11.14
N GLY A 50 -18.26 -5.46 -11.78
CA GLY A 50 -18.33 -6.45 -12.87
C GLY A 50 -18.45 -5.86 -14.28
N SER A 51 -18.69 -4.55 -14.41
CA SER A 51 -18.78 -3.86 -15.71
C SER A 51 -17.44 -3.24 -16.13
N SER A 52 -17.23 -3.10 -17.45
CA SER A 52 -16.09 -2.37 -18.00
C SER A 52 -16.45 -0.88 -18.14
N ILE A 53 -15.67 -0.02 -17.51
CA ILE A 53 -15.81 1.43 -17.59
C ILE A 53 -14.67 2.04 -18.41
N GLU A 54 -14.97 3.08 -19.16
CA GLU A 54 -13.97 3.86 -19.87
C GLU A 54 -13.84 5.24 -19.22
N THR A 55 -12.63 5.60 -18.79
CA THR A 55 -12.35 6.88 -18.14
C THR A 55 -11.08 7.50 -18.70
N LYS A 56 -10.89 8.80 -18.45
CA LYS A 56 -9.67 9.50 -18.87
C LYS A 56 -8.49 9.07 -18.01
N ILE A 57 -7.31 8.92 -18.62
CA ILE A 57 -6.07 8.52 -17.92
C ILE A 57 -5.80 9.39 -16.69
N HIS A 58 -6.13 10.69 -16.73
CA HIS A 58 -5.91 11.61 -15.61
C HIS A 58 -6.77 11.32 -14.36
N SER A 59 -7.88 10.60 -14.51
CA SER A 59 -8.78 10.22 -13.42
C SER A 59 -8.42 8.85 -12.83
N VAL A 60 -7.37 8.21 -13.38
CA VAL A 60 -6.86 6.93 -12.93
C VAL A 60 -5.66 7.18 -12.03
N SER A 61 -5.71 6.60 -10.84
CA SER A 61 -4.61 6.58 -9.89
C SER A 61 -4.17 5.14 -9.67
N ALA A 62 -2.86 4.88 -9.72
CA ALA A 62 -2.34 3.58 -9.32
C ALA A 62 -2.72 3.31 -7.85
N LEU A 63 -3.15 2.08 -7.57
CA LEU A 63 -3.29 1.67 -6.18
C LEU A 63 -1.90 1.67 -5.53
N PRO A 64 -1.78 2.16 -4.29
CA PRO A 64 -0.50 2.08 -3.58
C PRO A 64 -0.12 0.60 -3.44
N GLU A 65 1.01 0.21 -4.03
CA GLU A 65 1.59 -1.14 -3.86
C GLU A 65 1.96 -1.41 -2.40
N SER A 66 2.15 -0.35 -1.60
CA SER A 66 2.32 -0.43 -0.17
C SER A 66 0.97 -0.51 0.54
N LEU A 67 0.33 -1.69 0.48
CA LEU A 67 -0.47 -2.09 1.63
C LEU A 67 0.52 -2.18 2.80
N ARG A 68 0.58 -1.12 3.64
CA ARG A 68 1.20 -1.26 4.96
C ARG A 68 0.34 -2.24 5.72
N LYS A 69 0.69 -3.52 5.64
CA LYS A 69 0.03 -4.57 6.39
C LYS A 69 0.16 -4.22 7.87
N THR A 70 -0.96 -4.06 8.56
CA THR A 70 -0.95 -3.92 10.00
C THR A 70 -0.74 -5.28 10.63
N LYS A 71 -0.41 -5.32 11.93
CA LYS A 71 -0.30 -6.57 12.67
C LYS A 71 -1.58 -7.41 12.57
N ALA A 72 -2.75 -6.75 12.64
CA ALA A 72 -4.05 -7.39 12.49
C ALA A 72 -4.22 -8.04 11.10
N ASP A 73 -3.88 -7.31 10.03
CA ASP A 73 -3.97 -7.85 8.66
C ASP A 73 -3.09 -9.10 8.48
N ILE A 74 -1.90 -9.13 9.10
CA ILE A 74 -1.00 -10.29 9.01
C ILE A 74 -1.60 -11.49 9.75
N ILE A 75 -2.24 -11.29 10.91
CA ILE A 75 -2.91 -12.35 11.66
C ILE A 75 -4.09 -12.93 10.85
N ASP A 76 -4.92 -12.08 10.25
CA ASP A 76 -6.04 -12.52 9.41
C ASP A 76 -5.55 -13.33 8.19
N LEU A 77 -4.42 -12.94 7.59
CA LEU A 77 -3.79 -13.68 6.49
C LEU A 77 -3.19 -15.01 6.95
N ILE A 78 -2.66 -15.08 8.18
CA ILE A 78 -2.17 -16.34 8.76
C ILE A 78 -3.31 -17.33 8.93
N ASP A 79 -4.45 -16.89 9.45
CA ASP A 79 -5.64 -17.74 9.59
C ASP A 79 -6.12 -18.25 8.22
N LEU A 80 -6.05 -17.41 7.19
CA LEU A 80 -6.37 -17.81 5.83
C LEU A 80 -5.38 -18.84 5.27
N ALA A 81 -4.07 -18.68 5.53
CA ALA A 81 -3.05 -19.63 5.12
C ALA A 81 -3.22 -21.00 5.80
N LEU A 82 -3.62 -21.01 7.07
CA LEU A 82 -3.94 -22.23 7.80
C LEU A 82 -5.18 -22.93 7.20
N LEU A 83 -6.21 -22.16 6.85
CA LEU A 83 -7.42 -22.68 6.22
C LEU A 83 -7.16 -23.28 4.84
N THR A 84 -6.25 -22.69 4.06
CA THR A 84 -5.87 -23.20 2.73
C THR A 84 -4.76 -24.25 2.77
N HIS A 85 -4.23 -24.57 3.96
CA HIS A 85 -3.10 -25.48 4.16
C HIS A 85 -1.82 -25.07 3.41
N ASP A 86 -1.63 -23.77 3.20
CA ASP A 86 -0.45 -23.23 2.52
C ASP A 86 0.67 -22.96 3.53
N LYS A 87 1.57 -23.93 3.66
CA LYS A 87 2.69 -23.87 4.60
C LYS A 87 3.70 -22.78 4.23
N GLU A 88 4.04 -22.64 2.96
CA GLU A 88 5.06 -21.66 2.53
C GLU A 88 4.57 -20.23 2.76
N TRP A 89 3.28 -19.99 2.51
CA TRP A 89 2.67 -18.71 2.75
C TRP A 89 2.54 -18.40 4.25
N PHE A 90 2.19 -19.39 5.07
CA PHE A 90 2.16 -19.26 6.53
C PHE A 90 3.53 -18.89 7.13
N GLU A 91 4.60 -19.55 6.68
CA GLU A 91 5.96 -19.28 7.16
C GLU A 91 6.41 -17.85 6.82
N GLN A 92 6.10 -17.37 5.62
CA GLN A 92 6.37 -15.98 5.21
C GLN A 92 5.63 -14.97 6.09
N LEU A 93 4.33 -15.16 6.29
CA LEU A 93 3.51 -14.25 7.10
C LEU A 93 3.92 -14.26 8.59
N SER A 94 4.33 -15.42 9.11
CA SER A 94 4.84 -15.54 10.48
C SER A 94 6.17 -14.80 10.66
N ALA A 95 7.05 -14.83 9.66
CA ALA A 95 8.28 -14.05 9.66
C ALA A 95 8.00 -12.55 9.61
N ASP A 96 7.05 -12.11 8.77
CA ASP A 96 6.59 -10.72 8.73
C ASP A 96 6.04 -10.27 10.10
N LEU A 97 5.24 -11.11 10.76
CA LEU A 97 4.69 -10.85 12.10
C LEU A 97 5.80 -10.66 13.13
N HIS A 98 6.82 -11.52 13.12
CA HIS A 98 7.97 -11.40 14.02
C HIS A 98 8.76 -10.11 13.76
N GLY A 99 8.84 -9.65 12.50
CA GLY A 99 9.43 -8.36 12.14
C GLY A 99 8.69 -7.15 12.75
N PHE A 100 7.35 -7.23 12.86
CA PHE A 100 6.55 -6.21 13.55
C PHE A 100 6.74 -6.22 15.07
N GLU A 101 6.93 -7.38 15.68
CA GLU A 101 7.17 -7.51 17.12
C GLU A 101 8.59 -7.11 17.52
N SER A 102 9.57 -7.40 16.67
CA SER A 102 10.97 -7.05 16.88
C SER A 102 11.32 -5.61 16.48
N GLY A 103 10.38 -4.87 15.86
CA GLY A 103 10.50 -3.45 15.50
C GLY A 103 10.29 -2.46 16.65
N ALA A 104 10.00 -2.94 17.86
CA ALA A 104 10.01 -2.18 19.09
C ALA A 104 11.10 -2.72 20.02
N VAL A 105 12.36 -2.39 19.71
CA VAL A 105 13.49 -2.09 20.62
C VAL A 105 14.79 -2.29 19.83
N SER A 106 15.53 -1.20 19.66
CA SER A 106 16.99 -1.22 19.56
C SER A 106 17.53 -0.17 20.53
N GLU A 107 17.23 -0.36 21.81
CA GLU A 107 17.84 0.36 22.96
C GLU A 107 19.25 -0.17 23.30
N GLU A 108 19.98 -0.74 22.33
CA GLU A 108 21.40 -1.09 22.50
C GLU A 108 22.36 -0.08 21.84
N ASP A 109 21.86 0.94 21.11
CA ASP A 109 22.68 2.03 20.56
C ASP A 109 22.63 3.34 21.37
N ILE A 110 21.82 3.41 22.45
CA ILE A 110 21.75 4.63 23.30
C ILE A 110 22.98 4.77 24.20
N GLY A 111 23.74 3.69 24.40
CA GLY A 111 24.92 3.66 25.30
C GLY A 111 26.22 4.24 24.73
N LYS A 112 26.30 4.56 23.42
CA LYS A 112 27.56 5.03 22.79
C LYS A 112 27.50 6.40 22.12
N GLN A 113 26.35 7.07 22.10
CA GLN A 113 26.18 8.37 21.44
C GLN A 113 25.73 9.50 22.39
N LEU A 114 26.19 9.50 23.65
CA LEU A 114 26.00 10.63 24.56
C LEU A 114 27.32 11.26 25.06
N SER A 115 28.47 10.91 24.45
CA SER A 115 29.73 11.64 24.69
C SER A 115 29.95 12.85 23.77
N ALA A 116 29.04 13.14 22.85
CA ALA A 116 29.16 14.29 21.97
C ALA A 116 27.85 15.05 21.95
N HIS A 117 27.87 16.28 22.47
CA HIS A 117 26.78 17.26 22.49
C HIS A 117 25.79 17.17 23.66
N SER A 118 26.25 17.58 24.84
CA SER A 118 25.43 18.45 25.70
C SER A 118 26.32 19.52 26.30
N ARG A 119 26.48 20.62 25.55
CA ARG A 119 27.13 21.85 26.01
C ARG A 119 26.20 22.54 27.02
N LEU A 120 26.18 22.06 28.26
CA LEU A 120 25.73 22.86 29.39
C LEU A 120 26.93 23.70 29.87
N ASN A 121 27.15 24.83 29.19
CA ASN A 121 28.05 25.86 29.67
C ASN A 121 27.30 26.69 30.73
N PHE A 122 27.47 26.35 32.01
CA PHE A 122 27.07 27.22 33.10
C PHE A 122 28.22 28.17 33.44
N PRO A 123 27.99 29.50 33.47
CA PRO A 123 29.02 30.43 33.89
C PRO A 123 29.23 30.28 35.41
N HIS A 124 30.48 30.14 35.85
CA HIS A 124 30.82 30.42 37.24
C HIS A 124 31.18 31.89 37.36
N VAL A 125 30.36 32.61 38.13
CA VAL A 125 30.59 33.97 38.60
C VAL A 125 31.34 33.87 39.93
N ASN A 126 32.41 34.66 40.01
CA ASN A 126 33.31 34.98 41.14
C ASN A 126 34.41 33.97 41.49
#